data_AF-A0A2N5M1B6-F1
#
_entry.id   AF-A0A2N5M1B6-F1
#
_cell.length_a   1.000
_cell.length_b   1.000
_cell.length_c   1.000
_cell.angle_alpha   90.00
_cell.angle_beta   90.00
_cell.angle_gamma   90.00
#
_symmetry.space_group_name_H-M   'P 1'
#
loop_
_entity.id
_entity.type
_entity.pdbx_description
1 polymer ?
#
loop_
_entity_poly.entity_id
_entity_poly.type
_entity_poly.pdbx_seq_one_letter_code
_entity_poly.pdbx_strand_id
1 'polypeptide(L)' 'MAKSRAKKKRDKLVREGLRNPEVGRGSWNGIHPVTKMTQTKKDYIQKIQYKYKKRNHTSYPGDYDSVFYWTIMSEPTV' A
#
# COMPACT_ATOMS: atom_id res chain seq x y z
N MET A 1 19.91 29.92 -14.57
CA MET A 1 20.09 28.47 -14.88
C MET A 1 20.13 28.27 -16.39
N ALA A 2 21.19 27.66 -16.92
CA ALA A 2 21.26 27.36 -18.34
C ALA A 2 20.37 26.16 -18.70
N LYS A 3 19.72 26.20 -19.88
CA LYS A 3 19.05 25.02 -20.44
C LYS A 3 20.06 23.90 -20.69
N SER A 4 19.66 22.65 -20.43
CA SER A 4 20.49 21.48 -20.77
C SER A 4 20.74 21.38 -22.28
N ARG A 5 21.85 20.74 -22.67
CA ARG A 5 22.17 20.51 -24.09
C ARG A 5 21.05 19.77 -24.82
N ALA A 6 20.42 18.80 -24.15
CA ALA A 6 19.31 18.04 -24.70
C ALA A 6 18.07 18.92 -24.98
N LYS A 7 17.72 19.84 -24.06
CA LYS A 7 16.59 20.75 -24.27
C LYS A 7 16.85 21.72 -25.41
N LYS A 8 18.07 22.26 -25.52
CA LYS A 8 18.48 23.12 -26.64
C LYS A 8 18.34 22.43 -28.01
N LYS A 9 18.70 21.14 -28.10
CA LYS A 9 18.53 20.36 -29.34
C LYS A 9 17.06 20.17 -29.70
N ARG A 10 16.21 19.82 -28.74
CA ARG A 10 14.76 19.69 -28.96
C ARG A 10 14.13 21.01 -29.41
N ASP A 11 14.45 22.11 -28.74
CA ASP A 11 13.98 23.46 -29.10
C ASP A 11 14.43 23.87 -30.52
N LYS A 12 15.60 23.39 -30.99
CA LYS A 12 16.08 23.62 -32.36
C LYS A 12 15.23 22.89 -33.39
N LEU A 13 14.97 21.59 -33.18
CA LEU A 13 14.17 20.78 -34.11
C LEU A 13 12.75 21.36 -34.28
N VAL A 14 12.13 21.81 -33.18
CA VAL A 14 10.80 22.44 -33.23
C VAL A 14 10.82 23.75 -34.02
N ARG A 15 11.88 24.58 -33.87
CA ARG A 15 12.05 25.79 -34.67
C ARG A 15 12.21 25.51 -36.17
N GLU A 16 12.79 24.37 -36.52
CA GLU A 16 12.97 23.93 -37.91
C GLU A 16 11.70 23.27 -38.48
N GLY A 17 10.60 23.22 -37.73
CA GLY A 17 9.33 22.62 -38.16
C GLY A 17 9.28 21.10 -38.00
N LEU A 18 10.28 20.48 -37.37
CA LEU A 18 10.30 19.05 -37.11
C LEU A 18 9.44 18.68 -35.91
N ARG A 19 8.98 17.42 -35.88
CA ARG A 19 8.10 16.89 -34.84
C ARG A 19 8.76 16.98 -33.46
N ASN A 20 8.00 17.47 -32.47
CA ASN A 20 8.44 17.53 -31.08
C ASN A 20 8.51 16.11 -30.47
N PRO A 21 9.69 15.65 -30.00
CA PRO A 21 9.84 14.32 -29.42
C PRO A 21 9.10 14.14 -28.08
N GLU A 22 8.74 15.22 -27.38
CA GLU A 22 7.93 15.12 -26.15
C GLU A 22 6.52 14.59 -26.43
N VAL A 23 5.97 14.82 -27.63
CA VAL A 23 4.61 14.37 -28.02
C VAL A 23 4.55 12.85 -28.13
N GLY A 24 5.66 12.18 -28.47
CA GLY A 24 5.74 10.72 -28.50
C GLY A 24 6.11 10.09 -27.15
N ARG A 25 6.40 10.91 -26.14
CA ARG A 25 6.84 10.42 -24.84
C ARG A 25 5.60 10.09 -24.00
N GLY A 26 5.42 8.82 -23.66
CA GLY A 26 4.34 8.39 -22.77
C GLY A 26 4.38 9.13 -21.43
N SER A 27 3.20 9.38 -20.86
CA SER A 27 3.04 9.94 -19.52
C SER A 27 2.97 8.82 -18.49
N TRP A 28 3.45 9.10 -17.28
CA TRP A 28 3.27 8.21 -16.13
C TRP A 28 1.86 8.29 -15.52
N ASN A 29 0.99 9.19 -16.03
CA ASN A 29 -0.41 9.32 -15.60
C ASN A 29 -0.59 9.48 -14.07
N GLY A 30 0.29 10.26 -13.44
CA GLY A 30 0.26 10.50 -11.99
C GLY A 30 0.85 9.37 -11.14
N ILE A 31 1.33 8.29 -11.76
CA ILE A 31 2.05 7.22 -11.06
C ILE A 31 3.49 7.68 -10.84
N HIS A 32 3.93 7.65 -9.59
CA HIS A 32 5.34 7.84 -9.23
C HIS A 32 6.00 6.46 -9.03
N PRO A 33 6.70 5.91 -10.05
CA PRO A 33 7.19 4.52 -10.02
C PRO A 33 8.29 4.26 -8.98
N VAL A 34 8.89 5.30 -8.41
CA VAL A 34 10.04 5.20 -7.49
C VAL A 34 9.65 5.39 -6.02
N THR A 35 8.48 5.95 -5.74
CA THR A 35 8.10 6.28 -4.36
C THR A 35 7.59 5.04 -3.63
N LYS A 36 8.51 4.29 -3.00
CA LYS A 36 8.15 3.33 -1.94
C LYS A 36 7.73 4.14 -0.72
N MET A 37 6.43 4.37 -0.54
CA MET A 37 5.89 5.06 0.62
C MET A 37 5.56 4.04 1.72
N THR A 38 5.90 4.38 2.96
CA THR A 38 5.42 3.65 4.13
C THR A 38 3.92 3.90 4.31
N GLN A 39 3.22 2.98 4.98
CA GLN A 39 1.78 3.07 5.18
C GLN A 39 1.43 4.32 6.01
N THR A 40 0.37 5.04 5.62
CA THR A 40 -0.15 6.13 6.45
C THR A 40 -0.91 5.58 7.67
N LYS A 41 -1.14 6.39 8.70
CA LYS A 41 -1.96 6.02 9.87
C LYS A 41 -3.35 5.52 9.45
N LYS A 42 -3.94 6.15 8.42
CA LYS A 42 -5.26 5.77 7.89
C LYS A 42 -5.22 4.37 7.27
N ASP A 43 -4.18 4.06 6.51
CA ASP A 43 -4.01 2.74 5.87
C ASP A 43 -3.78 1.64 6.90
N TYR A 44 -3.01 1.94 7.96
CA TYR A 44 -2.78 1.01 9.06
C TYR A 44 -4.08 0.66 9.80
N ILE A 45 -4.90 1.66 10.13
CA ILE A 45 -6.20 1.43 10.79
C ILE A 45 -7.12 0.59 9.90
N GLN A 46 -7.24 0.92 8.62
CA GLN A 46 -8.03 0.13 7.67
C GLN A 46 -7.53 -1.31 7.56
N LYS A 47 -6.21 -1.51 7.49
CA LYS A 47 -5.61 -2.84 7.47
C LYS A 47 -5.96 -3.65 8.72
N ILE A 48 -5.89 -3.04 9.92
CA ILE A 48 -6.31 -3.72 11.15
C ILE A 48 -7.76 -4.16 11.06
N GLN A 49 -8.63 -3.23 10.65
CA GLN A 49 -10.08 -3.46 10.55
C GLN A 49 -10.40 -4.58 9.57
N TYR A 50 -9.87 -4.59 8.36
CA TYR A 50 -10.32 -5.56 7.34
C TYR A 50 -9.53 -6.87 7.34
N LYS A 51 -8.24 -6.85 7.72
CA LYS A 51 -7.38 -8.06 7.65
C LYS A 51 -7.63 -9.04 8.80
N TYR A 52 -7.91 -8.54 10.00
CA TYR A 52 -8.00 -9.38 11.21
C TYR A 52 -9.44 -9.60 11.71
N LYS A 53 -10.45 -9.06 11.00
CA LYS A 53 -11.87 -9.21 11.35
C LYS A 53 -12.36 -10.65 11.48
N LYS A 54 -11.79 -11.60 10.73
CA LYS A 54 -12.14 -13.03 10.84
C LYS A 54 -11.36 -13.80 11.92
N ARG A 55 -10.36 -13.17 12.56
CA ARG A 55 -9.50 -13.84 13.57
C ARG A 55 -9.66 -13.25 14.97
N ASN A 56 -10.14 -12.02 15.05
CA ASN A 56 -10.45 -11.37 16.32
C ASN A 56 -11.94 -11.55 16.60
N HIS A 57 -12.33 -12.75 17.04
CA HIS A 57 -13.58 -12.90 17.77
C HIS A 57 -13.36 -12.15 19.09
N THR A 58 -13.72 -10.87 19.12
CA THR A 58 -13.86 -10.17 20.39
C THR A 58 -15.06 -10.79 21.06
N SER A 59 -14.85 -11.74 21.95
CA SER A 59 -15.91 -12.32 22.77
C SER A 59 -16.64 -11.17 23.44
N TYR A 60 -17.84 -10.85 22.95
CA TYR A 60 -18.77 -10.02 23.68
C TYR A 60 -19.09 -10.76 24.99
N PRO A 61 -19.23 -10.08 26.14
CA PRO A 61 -19.71 -10.73 27.35
C PRO A 61 -21.17 -11.17 27.11
N GLY A 62 -21.33 -12.38 26.59
CA GLY A 62 -22.62 -12.92 26.10
C GLY A 62 -22.47 -14.00 25.03
N ASP A 63 -21.34 -14.05 24.31
CA ASP A 63 -21.08 -15.10 23.34
C ASP A 63 -20.36 -16.25 24.03
N TYR A 64 -21.12 -17.31 24.36
CA TYR A 64 -20.61 -18.60 24.83
C TYR A 64 -19.90 -19.34 23.68
N ASP A 65 -18.83 -18.75 23.13
CA ASP A 65 -17.99 -19.44 22.17
C ASP A 65 -16.90 -20.22 22.91
N SER A 66 -17.15 -21.52 23.01
CA SER A 66 -16.33 -22.61 23.54
C SER A 66 -14.84 -22.31 23.79
N VAL A 67 -14.52 -21.82 24.99
CA VAL A 67 -13.17 -21.91 25.56
C VAL A 67 -12.97 -23.36 26.03
N PHE A 68 -12.07 -24.10 25.36
CA PHE A 68 -11.76 -25.48 25.70
C PHE A 68 -10.98 -25.53 27.03
N TYR A 69 -11.70 -25.68 28.14
CA TYR A 69 -11.08 -25.97 29.43
C TYR A 69 -10.74 -27.46 29.48
N TRP A 70 -9.47 -27.79 29.21
CA TRP A 70 -8.90 -29.08 29.57
C TRP A 70 -8.71 -29.08 31.10
N THR A 71 -9.73 -29.55 31.82
CA THR A 71 -9.60 -29.88 33.25
C THR A 71 -8.91 -31.24 33.35
N ILE A 72 -7.66 -31.26 33.82
CA ILE A 72 -7.03 -32.51 34.28
C ILE A 72 -7.71 -32.86 35.59
N MET A 73 -8.62 -33.83 35.58
CA MET A 73 -9.07 -34.47 36.81
C MET A 73 -7.91 -35.32 37.35
N SER A 74 -7.19 -34.81 38.35
CA SER A 74 -6.35 -35.65 39.21
C SER A 74 -7.26 -36.26 40.28
N GLU A 75 -7.55 -37.56 40.14
CA GLU A 75 -8.22 -38.35 41.17
C GLU A 75 -7.38 -38.39 42.46
N PRO A 76 -7.97 -38.14 43.65
CA PRO A 76 -7.28 -38.41 44.90
C PRO A 76 -7.41 -39.90 45.24
N THR A 77 -6.31 -40.64 45.19
CA THR A 77 -6.21 -41.98 45.80
C THR A 77 -6.17 -41.84 47.33
N VAL A 78 -7.13 -42.49 47.99
CA VAL A 78 -7.19 -42.68 49.46
C VAL A 78 -6.03 -43.53 49.96
#